data_AF-A0A7W0M083-F1
#
_entry.id   AF-A0A7W0M083-F1
#
_cell.length_a   1.000
_cell.length_b   1.000
_cell.length_c   1.000
_cell.angle_alpha   90.00
_cell.angle_beta   90.00
_cell.angle_gamma   90.00
#
_symmetry.space_group_name_H-M   'P 1'
#
loop_
_entity.id
_entity.type
_entity.pdbx_description
1 polymer ?
#
loop_
_entity_poly.entity_id
_entity_poly.type
_entity_poly.pdbx_seq_one_letter_code
_entity_poly.pdbx_strand_id
1 'polypeptide(L)'
;MTHTSSAPKRRRQHSACAANGYDSVRTGRLLDPDPRLWAPEFIVLSGVPSAADVSRLAAVAADPRNAIGVVVVGDVVSAQVRMVASSEGRLWCGPLGIDVVGHRVTKETYRDALSVFDAEIRKGGDGGPTGPDAPAGGSALPIIDPDALDVTARTPVEITTLGHLSVTGRGEIDEARRDLLTELVVYLALHPDGTHPNVLSAAIWPRGVSDEVRDSALASAANWLGTTRPASPGWRSTARGAGGSTPPVSGLTGTCSGPWRTGPRPGPTRSVISSSR
;
A
#
# COMPACT_ATOMS: atom_id res chain seq x y z
N MET A 1 21.25 17.33 19.91
CA MET A 1 20.36 16.26 20.41
C MET A 1 19.31 16.90 21.30
N THR A 2 18.18 17.26 20.73
CA THR A 2 17.06 17.90 21.44
C THR A 2 16.05 16.85 21.87
N HIS A 3 16.19 16.38 23.11
CA HIS A 3 15.20 15.55 23.81
C HIS A 3 14.06 16.43 24.31
N THR A 4 13.03 16.68 23.51
CA THR A 4 11.82 17.34 24.04
C THR A 4 10.57 16.95 23.23
N SER A 5 9.97 15.77 23.47
CA SER A 5 8.52 15.56 23.19
C SER A 5 7.89 14.23 23.70
N SER A 6 8.60 13.33 24.40
CA SER A 6 8.00 11.99 24.70
C SER A 6 7.02 11.97 25.88
N ALA A 7 7.32 12.69 26.97
CA ALA A 7 6.48 12.73 28.16
C ALA A 7 4.99 13.15 27.91
N PRO A 8 4.70 14.20 27.11
CA PRO A 8 3.32 14.59 26.85
C PRO A 8 2.55 13.57 26.01
N LYS A 9 3.20 12.86 25.09
CA LYS A 9 2.54 11.84 24.24
C LYS A 9 2.18 10.60 25.03
N ARG A 10 3.12 10.08 25.84
CA ARG A 10 2.88 8.95 26.74
C ARG A 10 1.71 9.18 27.69
N ARG A 11 1.65 10.37 28.29
CA ARG A 11 0.52 10.74 29.17
C ARG A 11 -0.80 10.68 28.41
N ARG A 12 -0.85 11.16 27.16
CA ARG A 12 -2.05 11.07 26.32
C ARG A 12 -2.43 9.62 26.00
N GLN A 13 -1.46 8.77 25.68
CA GLN A 13 -1.70 7.33 25.45
C GLN A 13 -2.27 6.63 26.69
N HIS A 14 -1.67 6.87 27.87
CA HIS A 14 -2.18 6.35 29.13
C HIS A 14 -3.59 6.84 29.45
N SER A 15 -3.85 8.15 29.29
CA SER A 15 -5.18 8.72 29.48
C SER A 15 -6.20 8.12 28.52
N ALA A 16 -5.84 7.91 27.26
CA ALA A 16 -6.73 7.34 26.26
C ALA A 16 -7.01 5.85 26.53
N CYS A 17 -6.01 5.06 26.94
CA CYS A 17 -6.22 3.68 27.37
C CYS A 17 -7.16 3.63 28.58
N ALA A 18 -6.96 4.49 29.59
CA ALA A 18 -7.80 4.54 30.77
C ALA A 18 -9.24 4.97 30.45
N ALA A 19 -9.42 6.01 29.63
CA ALA A 19 -10.74 6.55 29.28
C ALA A 19 -11.60 5.55 28.48
N ASN A 20 -10.97 4.76 27.61
CA ASN A 20 -11.67 3.79 26.76
C ASN A 20 -11.64 2.35 27.30
N GLY A 21 -11.05 2.13 28.47
CA GLY A 21 -10.93 0.78 29.06
C GLY A 21 -9.98 -0.15 28.31
N TYR A 22 -9.05 0.38 27.51
CA TYR A 22 -8.05 -0.42 26.80
C TYR A 22 -6.94 -0.87 27.74
N ASP A 23 -6.57 -2.13 27.64
CA ASP A 23 -5.45 -2.73 28.37
C ASP A 23 -4.09 -2.35 27.78
N SER A 24 -4.04 -2.04 26.48
CA SER A 24 -2.81 -1.73 25.75
C SER A 24 -3.00 -0.74 24.60
N VAL A 25 -1.91 -0.13 24.14
CA VAL A 25 -1.87 0.65 22.90
C VAL A 25 -2.17 -0.23 21.69
N ARG A 26 -1.78 -1.51 21.71
CA ARG A 26 -2.09 -2.43 20.62
C ARG A 26 -3.59 -2.58 20.43
N THR A 27 -4.32 -2.77 21.53
CA THR A 27 -5.79 -2.81 21.54
C THR A 27 -6.38 -1.47 21.10
N GLY A 28 -5.83 -0.37 21.61
CA GLY A 28 -6.22 0.98 21.19
C GLY A 28 -6.06 1.22 19.68
N ARG A 29 -4.94 0.81 19.08
CA ARG A 29 -4.71 0.89 17.63
C ARG A 29 -5.70 0.09 16.81
N LEU A 30 -6.12 -1.07 17.32
CA LEU A 30 -7.02 -1.96 16.63
C LEU A 30 -8.46 -1.43 16.65
N LEU A 31 -8.90 -0.93 17.80
CA LEU A 31 -10.29 -0.51 18.03
C LEU A 31 -10.54 0.96 17.67
N ASP A 32 -9.54 1.82 17.84
CA ASP A 32 -9.61 3.27 17.58
C ASP A 32 -8.32 3.76 16.90
N PRO A 33 -8.16 3.54 15.58
CA PRO A 33 -6.92 3.87 14.89
C PRO A 33 -6.76 5.38 14.70
N ASP A 34 -6.13 6.02 15.69
CA ASP A 34 -5.53 7.35 15.61
C ASP A 34 -3.99 7.24 15.46
N PRO A 35 -3.43 7.49 14.26
CA PRO A 35 -2.00 7.44 14.03
C PRO A 35 -1.20 8.41 14.90
N ARG A 36 -1.72 9.60 15.19
CA ARG A 36 -0.98 10.62 15.97
C ARG A 36 -0.89 10.21 17.44
N LEU A 37 -1.97 9.67 17.98
CA LEU A 37 -2.02 9.19 19.34
C LEU A 37 -1.18 7.92 19.51
N TRP A 38 -1.35 6.94 18.63
CA TRP A 38 -0.80 5.61 18.83
C TRP A 38 0.53 5.35 18.11
N ALA A 39 1.04 6.24 17.27
CA ALA A 39 2.34 6.04 16.61
C ALA A 39 3.46 5.80 17.64
N PRO A 40 4.37 4.85 17.39
CA PRO A 40 5.47 4.59 18.28
C PRO A 40 6.46 5.76 18.31
N GLU A 41 7.05 6.03 19.46
CA GLU A 41 8.26 6.85 19.56
C GLU A 41 9.47 5.94 19.67
N PHE A 42 10.49 6.22 18.87
CA PHE A 42 11.73 5.46 18.89
C PHE A 42 12.81 6.20 19.65
N ILE A 43 13.47 5.49 20.58
CA ILE A 43 14.71 5.92 21.21
C ILE A 43 15.84 5.15 20.52
N VAL A 44 16.71 5.87 19.82
CA VAL A 44 17.84 5.27 19.10
C VAL A 44 19.15 5.61 19.82
N LEU A 45 19.88 4.59 20.25
CA LEU A 45 21.14 4.72 20.96
C LEU A 45 22.28 4.21 20.09
N SER A 46 23.29 5.04 19.86
CA SER A 46 24.44 4.73 19.01
C SER A 46 25.51 3.87 19.71
N GLY A 47 25.26 3.43 20.94
CA GLY A 47 26.17 2.60 21.72
C GLY A 47 25.43 1.90 22.86
N VAL A 48 26.07 0.90 23.46
CA VAL A 48 25.50 0.11 24.56
C VAL A 48 25.37 1.00 25.81
N PRO A 49 24.14 1.23 26.31
CA PRO A 49 23.94 2.05 27.50
C PRO A 49 24.36 1.31 28.78
N SER A 50 24.43 2.02 29.91
CA SER A 50 24.76 1.41 31.20
C SER A 50 23.71 0.36 31.60
N ALA A 51 24.08 -0.61 32.45
CA ALA A 51 23.13 -1.64 32.90
C ALA A 51 21.89 -1.04 33.58
N ALA A 52 22.06 0.05 34.35
CA ALA A 52 20.96 0.76 34.98
C ALA A 52 20.01 1.40 33.94
N ASP A 53 20.56 2.00 32.89
CA ASP A 53 19.76 2.58 31.81
C ASP A 53 19.06 1.51 30.97
N VAL A 54 19.70 0.36 30.70
CA VAL A 54 19.07 -0.79 30.07
C VAL A 54 17.86 -1.24 30.87
N SER A 55 17.99 -1.43 32.19
CA SER A 55 16.87 -1.82 33.05
C SER A 55 15.74 -0.79 33.04
N ARG A 56 16.09 0.50 33.06
CA ARG A 56 15.09 1.58 32.98
C ARG A 56 14.35 1.60 31.65
N LEU A 57 15.08 1.48 30.53
CA LEU A 57 14.51 1.44 29.19
C LEU A 57 13.63 0.20 29.00
N ALA A 58 14.06 -0.96 29.50
CA ALA A 58 13.28 -2.19 29.47
C ALA A 58 11.97 -2.07 30.25
N ALA A 59 12.00 -1.49 31.45
CA ALA A 59 10.80 -1.26 32.25
C ALA A 59 9.80 -0.33 31.53
N VAL A 60 10.32 0.70 30.86
CA VAL A 60 9.50 1.65 30.10
C VAL A 60 8.90 1.03 28.83
N ALA A 61 9.64 0.16 28.14
CA ALA A 61 9.19 -0.54 26.94
C ALA A 61 8.24 -1.71 27.26
N ALA A 62 8.30 -2.26 28.48
CA ALA A 62 7.43 -3.35 28.93
C ALA A 62 6.00 -2.90 29.25
N ASP A 63 5.77 -1.60 29.44
CA ASP A 63 4.43 -1.07 29.71
C ASP A 63 3.57 -1.12 28.43
N PRO A 64 2.50 -1.93 28.39
CA PRO A 64 1.68 -2.11 27.19
C PRO A 64 0.88 -0.85 26.81
N ARG A 65 0.78 0.14 27.70
CA ARG A 65 0.10 1.43 27.47
C ARG A 65 1.03 2.49 26.86
N ASN A 66 2.28 2.12 26.61
CA ASN A 66 3.27 2.97 25.98
C ASN A 66 3.62 2.47 24.57
N ALA A 67 3.56 3.36 23.58
CA ALA A 67 4.00 3.07 22.23
C ALA A 67 5.48 3.42 22.05
N ILE A 68 6.42 2.65 22.62
CA ILE A 68 7.85 2.95 22.46
C ILE A 68 8.64 1.77 21.94
N GLY A 69 9.48 2.05 20.94
CA GLY A 69 10.55 1.18 20.51
C GLY A 69 11.91 1.71 20.99
N VAL A 70 12.78 0.83 21.44
CA VAL A 70 14.17 1.17 21.76
C VAL A 70 15.08 0.41 20.82
N VAL A 71 15.94 1.13 20.11
CA VAL A 71 16.92 0.57 19.18
C VAL A 71 18.29 0.91 19.71
N VAL A 72 19.12 -0.11 19.94
CA VAL A 72 20.48 0.04 20.45
C VAL A 72 21.46 -0.52 19.42
N VAL A 73 22.47 0.28 19.07
CA VAL A 73 23.62 -0.19 18.32
C VAL A 73 24.61 -0.81 19.31
N GLY A 74 24.73 -2.14 19.24
CA GLY A 74 25.54 -2.95 20.14
C GLY A 74 24.76 -4.13 20.70
N ASP A 75 25.40 -4.91 21.57
CA ASP A 75 24.76 -6.09 22.15
C ASP A 75 24.10 -5.76 23.50
N VAL A 76 22.81 -6.12 23.62
CA VAL A 76 22.02 -5.99 24.82
C VAL A 76 21.32 -7.32 25.06
N VAL A 77 21.67 -7.99 26.16
CA VAL A 77 21.18 -9.34 26.48
C VAL A 77 19.65 -9.38 26.57
N SER A 78 19.04 -8.32 27.11
CA SER A 78 17.59 -8.20 27.29
C SER A 78 16.82 -7.77 26.05
N ALA A 79 17.48 -7.60 24.89
CA ALA A 79 16.80 -7.22 23.66
C ALA A 79 15.88 -8.36 23.18
N GLN A 80 14.60 -8.05 22.99
CA GLN A 80 13.61 -9.03 22.48
C GLN A 80 13.92 -9.45 21.04
N VAL A 81 14.50 -8.53 20.26
CA VAL A 81 14.91 -8.76 18.88
C VAL A 81 16.36 -8.34 18.76
N ARG A 82 17.20 -9.25 18.25
CA ARG A 82 18.59 -8.96 17.88
C ARG A 82 18.72 -9.06 16.37
N MET A 83 19.31 -8.05 15.77
CA MET A 83 19.61 -8.00 14.35
C MET A 83 21.11 -7.82 14.17
N VAL A 84 21.69 -8.53 13.21
CA VAL A 84 23.11 -8.43 12.87
C VAL A 84 23.23 -7.66 11.58
N ALA A 85 23.98 -6.56 11.60
CA ALA A 85 24.32 -5.79 10.41
C ALA A 85 25.73 -6.16 9.93
N SER A 86 25.88 -6.47 8.64
CA SER A 86 27.18 -6.68 8.01
C SER A 86 27.78 -5.36 7.53
N SER A 87 29.10 -5.33 7.32
CA SER A 87 29.80 -4.19 6.72
C SER A 87 29.36 -3.90 5.28
N GLU A 88 28.78 -4.89 4.59
CA GLU A 88 28.25 -4.78 3.23
C GLU A 88 26.82 -4.20 3.21
N GLY A 89 26.26 -3.85 4.37
CA GLY A 89 24.93 -3.27 4.49
C GLY A 89 23.80 -4.28 4.58
N ARG A 90 24.08 -5.57 4.71
CA ARG A 90 23.04 -6.59 4.93
C ARG A 90 22.61 -6.60 6.38
N LEU A 91 21.31 -6.68 6.65
CA LEU A 91 20.72 -6.79 7.98
C LEU A 91 19.95 -8.11 8.08
N TRP A 92 20.26 -8.90 9.10
CA TRP A 92 19.64 -10.20 9.29
C TRP A 92 19.12 -10.41 10.72
N CYS A 93 17.93 -11.01 10.83
CA CYS A 93 17.33 -11.48 12.08
C CYS A 93 16.71 -12.86 11.86
N GLY A 94 17.45 -13.92 12.21
CA GLY A 94 17.02 -15.31 12.04
C GLY A 94 15.63 -15.62 12.61
N PRO A 95 15.34 -15.31 13.89
CA PRO A 95 14.06 -15.61 14.51
C PRO A 95 12.86 -14.94 13.82
N LEU A 96 13.07 -13.81 13.15
CA LEU A 96 12.02 -13.07 12.43
C LEU A 96 12.01 -13.38 10.94
N GLY A 97 12.93 -14.21 10.44
CA GLY A 97 13.09 -14.46 9.00
C GLY A 97 13.45 -13.20 8.20
N ILE A 98 13.97 -12.16 8.84
CA ILE A 98 14.32 -10.91 8.18
C ILE A 98 15.72 -11.06 7.59
N ASP A 99 15.83 -10.82 6.29
CA ASP A 99 17.07 -10.79 5.55
C ASP A 99 16.98 -9.73 4.46
N VAL A 100 17.61 -8.58 4.71
CA VAL A 100 17.46 -7.41 3.84
C VAL A 100 18.80 -6.77 3.55
N VAL A 101 18.90 -6.12 2.40
CA VAL A 101 20.02 -5.25 2.06
C VAL A 101 19.61 -3.81 2.37
N GLY A 102 20.30 -3.22 3.34
CA GLY A 102 20.10 -1.84 3.74
C GLY A 102 20.70 -0.88 2.72
N HIS A 103 19.88 0.06 2.24
CA HIS A 103 20.38 1.18 1.46
C HIS A 103 20.82 2.30 2.40
N ARG A 104 22.10 2.66 2.35
CA ARG A 104 22.61 3.79 3.12
C ARG A 104 22.22 5.09 2.44
N VAL A 105 21.28 5.81 3.03
CA VAL A 105 20.94 7.16 2.60
C VAL A 105 21.98 8.13 3.19
N THR A 106 22.85 8.68 2.34
CA THR A 106 23.75 9.76 2.75
C THR A 106 22.99 11.08 2.84
N LYS A 107 23.55 12.08 3.51
CA LYS A 107 22.95 13.40 3.61
C LYS A 107 22.79 14.03 2.21
N GLU A 108 23.73 13.75 1.31
CA GLU A 108 23.72 14.18 -0.09
C GLU A 108 22.56 13.50 -0.83
N THR A 109 22.47 12.17 -0.80
CA THR A 109 21.36 11.44 -1.44
C THR A 109 19.99 11.84 -0.88
N TYR A 110 19.90 12.13 0.43
CA TYR A 110 18.67 12.62 1.03
C TYR A 110 18.29 14.01 0.50
N ARG A 111 19.25 14.94 0.41
CA ARG A 111 19.00 16.28 -0.17
C ARG A 111 18.63 16.18 -1.65
N ASP A 112 19.28 15.31 -2.40
CA ASP A 112 18.97 15.08 -3.81
C ASP A 112 17.55 14.55 -3.97
N ALA A 113 17.14 13.60 -3.13
CA ALA A 113 15.77 13.10 -3.10
C ALA A 113 14.76 14.22 -2.79
N LEU A 114 15.03 15.07 -1.78
CA LEU A 114 14.20 16.23 -1.47
C LEU A 114 14.13 17.23 -2.63
N SER A 115 15.24 17.43 -3.35
CA SER A 115 15.30 18.37 -4.48
C SER A 115 14.37 17.99 -5.62
N VAL A 116 14.09 16.69 -5.82
CA VAL A 116 13.10 16.19 -6.78
C VAL A 116 11.70 16.64 -6.39
N PHE A 117 11.34 16.52 -5.11
CA PHE A 117 10.05 16.99 -4.61
C PHE A 117 9.93 18.52 -4.68
N ASP A 118 10.98 19.26 -4.30
CA ASP A 118 10.97 20.73 -4.37
C ASP A 118 10.89 21.26 -5.80
N ALA A 119 11.54 20.58 -6.75
CA ALA A 119 11.48 20.94 -8.16
C ALA A 119 10.07 20.74 -8.73
N GLU A 120 9.35 19.72 -8.27
CA GLU A 120 8.00 19.43 -8.74
C GLU A 120 6.93 20.30 -8.07
N ILE A 121 7.11 20.66 -6.80
CA ILE A 121 6.29 21.69 -6.13
C ILE A 121 6.45 23.04 -6.85
N ARG A 122 7.67 23.38 -7.28
CA ARG A 122 7.92 24.61 -8.06
C ARG A 122 7.28 24.58 -9.45
N LYS A 123 7.24 23.42 -10.12
CA LYS A 123 6.54 23.26 -11.41
C LYS A 123 5.02 23.22 -11.28
N GLY A 124 4.49 22.74 -10.15
CA GLY A 124 3.05 22.75 -9.85
C GLY A 124 2.50 24.13 -9.46
N GLY A 125 3.35 25.15 -9.31
CA GLY A 125 2.98 26.51 -8.92
C GLY A 125 2.60 27.45 -10.06
N ASP A 126 2.96 27.14 -11.31
CA ASP A 126 2.63 27.99 -12.47
C ASP A 126 1.41 27.48 -13.23
N GLY A 127 0.25 27.68 -12.59
CA GLY A 127 -1.05 27.71 -13.28
C GLY A 127 -1.30 29.09 -13.88
N GLY A 128 -0.72 29.36 -15.06
CA GLY A 128 -1.08 30.47 -15.95
C GLY A 128 -1.25 29.94 -17.39
N PRO A 129 -2.17 30.50 -18.21
CA PRO A 129 -2.82 29.75 -19.29
C PRO A 129 -1.91 29.43 -20.48
N THR A 130 -2.06 28.19 -20.93
CA THR A 130 -1.76 27.56 -22.22
C THR A 130 -1.23 28.47 -23.33
N GLY A 131 0.07 28.36 -23.63
CA GLY A 131 0.62 28.63 -24.96
C GLY A 131 0.71 27.32 -25.77
N PRO A 132 0.35 27.30 -27.06
CA PRO A 132 0.23 26.07 -27.84
C PRO A 132 1.55 25.36 -28.24
N ASP A 133 2.72 25.83 -27.78
CA ASP A 133 4.03 25.34 -28.26
C ASP A 133 4.95 24.82 -27.13
N ALA A 134 4.43 24.04 -26.18
CA ALA A 134 5.28 23.29 -25.24
C ALA A 134 5.61 21.89 -25.81
N PRO A 135 6.89 21.52 -26.02
CA PRO A 135 7.25 20.23 -26.59
C PRO A 135 6.86 19.09 -25.64
N ALA A 136 6.08 18.15 -26.17
CA ALA A 136 5.65 16.93 -25.51
C ALA A 136 6.87 16.02 -25.23
N GLY A 137 7.44 16.13 -24.03
CA GLY A 137 8.59 15.30 -23.64
C GLY A 137 8.77 15.12 -22.12
N GLY A 138 7.83 15.58 -21.31
CA GLY A 138 7.85 15.29 -19.87
C GLY A 138 7.35 13.88 -19.62
N SER A 139 8.25 12.96 -19.31
CA SER A 139 7.89 11.68 -18.70
C SER A 139 7.05 11.99 -17.46
N ALA A 140 5.73 11.79 -17.57
CA ALA A 140 4.83 11.91 -16.44
C ALA A 140 5.20 10.78 -15.48
N LEU A 141 6.02 11.09 -14.47
CA LEU A 141 6.12 10.24 -13.29
C LEU A 141 4.69 9.97 -12.82
N PRO A 142 4.34 8.73 -12.45
CA PRO A 142 3.02 8.47 -11.90
C PRO A 142 2.82 9.43 -10.73
N ILE A 143 1.76 10.23 -10.79
CA ILE A 143 1.35 11.07 -9.67
C ILE A 143 0.99 10.08 -8.56
N ILE A 144 1.96 9.77 -7.71
CA ILE A 144 1.73 9.03 -6.48
C ILE A 144 1.10 10.05 -5.55
N ASP A 145 -0.18 9.85 -5.26
CA ASP A 145 -0.89 10.63 -4.26
C ASP A 145 -0.09 10.59 -2.95
N PRO A 146 0.31 11.72 -2.35
CA PRO A 146 1.03 11.72 -1.07
C PRO A 146 0.24 11.00 0.03
N ASP A 147 -1.09 10.93 -0.05
CA ASP A 147 -1.93 10.13 0.85
C ASP A 147 -1.75 8.61 0.63
N ALA A 148 -1.30 8.19 -0.56
CA ALA A 148 -0.98 6.78 -0.86
C ALA A 148 0.40 6.35 -0.30
N LEU A 149 1.27 7.31 0.05
CA LEU A 149 2.56 7.08 0.71
C LEU A 149 2.46 7.15 2.23
N ASP A 150 1.37 7.69 2.77
CA ASP A 150 1.06 7.64 4.19
C ASP A 150 0.54 6.25 4.54
N VAL A 151 1.45 5.39 5.02
CA VAL A 151 1.14 4.06 5.56
C VAL A 151 0.17 4.08 6.75
N THR A 152 -0.17 5.27 7.27
CA THR A 152 -1.16 5.47 8.33
C THR A 152 -2.48 6.08 7.85
N ALA A 153 -2.53 6.58 6.62
CA ALA A 153 -3.78 7.00 6.00
C ALA A 153 -4.61 5.77 5.67
N ARG A 154 -5.86 5.71 6.16
CA ARG A 154 -6.79 4.65 5.76
C ARG A 154 -6.98 4.73 4.24
N THR A 155 -6.63 3.64 3.56
CA THR A 155 -6.92 3.49 2.13
C THR A 155 -8.43 3.67 1.92
N PRO A 156 -8.87 4.38 0.87
CA PRO A 156 -10.29 4.59 0.58
C PRO A 156 -11.11 3.29 0.52
N VAL A 157 -10.43 2.20 0.14
CA VAL A 157 -10.95 0.84 0.12
C VAL A 157 -9.94 -0.09 0.78
N GLU A 158 -10.39 -0.90 1.73
CA GLU A 158 -9.58 -1.93 2.39
C GLU A 158 -10.23 -3.30 2.19
N ILE A 159 -9.44 -4.30 1.76
CA ILE A 159 -9.90 -5.67 1.51
C ILE A 159 -9.03 -6.63 2.32
N THR A 160 -9.63 -7.37 3.24
CA THR A 160 -8.96 -8.38 4.05
C THR A 160 -9.27 -9.77 3.50
N THR A 161 -8.26 -10.47 3.02
CA THR A 161 -8.38 -11.83 2.46
C THR A 161 -7.78 -12.91 3.34
N LEU A 162 -6.90 -12.53 4.28
CA LEU A 162 -6.28 -13.45 5.22
C LEU A 162 -7.10 -13.47 6.52
N GLY A 163 -7.88 -14.53 6.71
CA GLY A 163 -8.77 -14.69 7.86
C GLY A 163 -10.23 -14.48 7.47
N HIS A 164 -10.98 -13.73 8.29
CA HIS A 164 -12.35 -13.39 7.94
C HIS A 164 -12.35 -12.40 6.77
N LEU A 165 -13.14 -12.71 5.74
CA LEU A 165 -13.27 -11.85 4.57
C LEU A 165 -14.03 -10.59 4.95
N SER A 166 -13.39 -9.43 4.80
CA SER A 166 -14.04 -8.14 5.05
C SER A 166 -13.61 -7.11 4.03
N VAL A 167 -14.56 -6.25 3.64
CA VAL A 167 -14.34 -5.13 2.74
C VAL A 167 -14.84 -3.87 3.42
N THR A 168 -14.00 -2.84 3.46
CA THR A 168 -14.37 -1.50 3.91
C THR A 168 -14.32 -0.56 2.73
N GLY A 169 -15.43 0.12 2.44
CA GLY A 169 -15.56 1.13 1.38
C GLY A 169 -16.15 2.43 1.92
N ARG A 170 -16.13 3.48 1.10
CA ARG A 170 -16.65 4.82 1.47
C ARG A 170 -18.15 5.02 1.20
N GLY A 171 -18.73 4.21 0.33
CA GLY A 171 -20.13 4.31 -0.06
C GLY A 171 -21.07 3.62 0.92
N GLU A 172 -22.36 3.91 0.79
CA GLU A 172 -23.40 3.19 1.52
C GLU A 172 -23.58 1.77 0.99
N ILE A 173 -23.94 0.85 1.87
CA ILE A 173 -24.26 -0.53 1.54
C ILE A 173 -25.54 -0.96 2.26
N ASP A 174 -26.40 -1.65 1.52
CA ASP A 174 -27.51 -2.41 2.11
C ASP A 174 -26.94 -3.61 2.88
N GLU A 175 -27.17 -3.63 4.19
CA GLU A 175 -26.70 -4.69 5.09
C GLU A 175 -27.12 -6.09 4.61
N ALA A 176 -28.33 -6.21 4.05
CA ALA A 176 -28.84 -7.49 3.55
C ALA A 176 -28.02 -8.02 2.35
N ARG A 177 -27.24 -7.17 1.69
CA ARG A 177 -26.40 -7.49 0.54
C ARG A 177 -24.90 -7.51 0.87
N ARG A 178 -24.52 -7.22 2.12
CA ARG A 178 -23.11 -7.11 2.53
C ARG A 178 -22.30 -8.36 2.22
N ASP A 179 -22.81 -9.53 2.57
CA ASP A 179 -22.07 -10.78 2.40
C ASP A 179 -21.80 -11.07 0.91
N LEU A 180 -22.84 -10.96 0.07
CA LEU A 180 -22.73 -11.17 -1.37
C LEU A 180 -21.76 -10.17 -2.02
N LEU A 181 -21.86 -8.88 -1.66
CA LEU A 181 -21.00 -7.85 -2.22
C LEU A 181 -19.55 -8.00 -1.73
N THR A 182 -19.34 -8.47 -0.50
CA THR A 182 -18.01 -8.77 0.05
C THR A 182 -17.36 -9.89 -0.76
N GLU A 183 -18.06 -10.99 -0.99
CA GLU A 183 -17.56 -12.11 -1.80
C GLU A 183 -17.25 -11.68 -3.23
N LEU A 184 -18.14 -10.90 -3.85
CA LEU A 184 -17.95 -10.35 -5.19
C LEU A 184 -16.69 -9.49 -5.28
N VAL A 185 -16.49 -8.56 -4.33
CA VAL A 185 -15.33 -7.67 -4.32
C VAL A 185 -14.03 -8.44 -4.04
N VAL A 186 -14.03 -9.39 -3.10
CA VAL A 186 -12.87 -10.24 -2.82
C VAL A 186 -12.50 -11.07 -4.04
N TYR A 187 -13.49 -11.67 -4.71
CA TYR A 187 -13.26 -12.44 -5.92
C TYR A 187 -12.59 -11.57 -7.00
N LEU A 188 -13.09 -10.36 -7.25
CA LEU A 188 -12.50 -9.45 -8.23
C LEU A 188 -11.09 -8.99 -7.83
N ALA A 189 -10.83 -8.75 -6.54
CA ALA A 189 -9.51 -8.38 -6.04
C ALA A 189 -8.46 -9.50 -6.24
N LEU A 190 -8.90 -10.76 -6.21
CA LEU A 190 -8.04 -11.92 -6.50
C LEU A 190 -7.82 -12.13 -8.01
N HIS A 191 -8.56 -11.44 -8.88
CA HIS A 191 -8.47 -11.55 -10.33
C HIS A 191 -8.26 -10.16 -10.99
N PRO A 192 -7.12 -9.49 -10.75
CA PRO A 192 -6.88 -8.11 -11.20
C PRO A 192 -6.83 -7.95 -12.73
N ASP A 193 -6.54 -9.02 -13.48
CA ASP A 193 -6.56 -9.03 -14.96
C ASP A 193 -7.99 -9.07 -15.53
N GLY A 194 -9.00 -9.15 -14.66
CA GLY A 194 -10.41 -9.31 -15.03
C GLY A 194 -10.83 -10.77 -15.11
N THR A 195 -12.15 -11.00 -15.22
CA THR A 195 -12.75 -12.33 -15.34
C THR A 195 -13.89 -12.29 -16.34
N HIS A 196 -14.06 -13.37 -17.09
CA HIS A 196 -15.18 -13.50 -18.04
C HIS A 196 -16.53 -13.50 -17.27
N PRO A 197 -17.57 -12.78 -17.74
CA PRO A 197 -18.85 -12.66 -17.02
C PRO A 197 -19.47 -14.00 -16.60
N ASN A 198 -19.41 -15.02 -17.46
CA ASN A 198 -19.92 -16.36 -17.12
C ASN A 198 -19.13 -17.05 -16.00
N VAL A 199 -17.81 -16.81 -15.91
CA VAL A 199 -16.96 -17.39 -14.87
C VAL A 199 -17.24 -16.70 -13.54
N LEU A 200 -17.39 -15.37 -13.56
CA LEU A 200 -17.83 -14.59 -12.41
C LEU A 200 -19.21 -15.06 -11.92
N SER A 201 -20.17 -15.20 -12.83
CA SER A 201 -21.52 -15.68 -12.51
C SER A 201 -21.50 -17.07 -11.89
N ALA A 202 -20.73 -18.00 -12.45
CA ALA A 202 -20.62 -19.36 -11.92
C ALA A 202 -19.94 -19.41 -10.54
N ALA A 203 -19.00 -18.51 -10.25
CA ALA A 203 -18.31 -18.43 -8.98
C ALA A 203 -19.20 -17.86 -7.87
N ILE A 204 -19.86 -16.72 -8.12
CA ILE A 204 -20.62 -15.97 -7.12
C ILE A 204 -22.07 -16.48 -7.00
N TRP A 205 -22.66 -16.95 -8.11
CA TRP A 205 -24.02 -17.48 -8.14
C TRP A 205 -24.04 -18.90 -8.74
N PRO A 206 -23.69 -19.94 -7.95
CA PRO A 206 -23.61 -21.32 -8.46
C PRO A 206 -24.93 -21.86 -9.03
N ARG A 207 -26.07 -21.28 -8.60
CA ARG A 207 -27.42 -21.61 -9.09
C ARG A 207 -27.82 -20.86 -10.36
N GLY A 208 -26.94 -20.00 -10.89
CA GLY A 208 -27.22 -19.09 -11.98
C GLY A 208 -27.90 -17.79 -11.52
N VAL A 209 -27.76 -16.76 -12.34
CA VAL A 209 -28.33 -15.42 -12.14
C VAL A 209 -28.56 -14.77 -13.50
N SER A 210 -29.51 -13.84 -13.62
CA SER A 210 -29.67 -13.06 -14.86
C SER A 210 -28.56 -12.01 -14.99
N ASP A 211 -28.28 -11.60 -16.23
CA ASP A 211 -27.31 -10.55 -16.52
C ASP A 211 -27.67 -9.25 -15.78
N GLU A 212 -28.95 -8.88 -15.73
CA GLU A 212 -29.44 -7.68 -15.02
C GLU A 212 -29.13 -7.70 -13.52
N VAL A 213 -29.30 -8.85 -12.85
CA VAL A 213 -29.04 -8.97 -11.41
C VAL A 213 -27.54 -8.96 -11.13
N ARG A 214 -26.72 -9.59 -11.99
CA ARG A 214 -25.25 -9.49 -11.91
C ARG A 214 -24.80 -8.05 -12.07
N ASP A 215 -25.28 -7.37 -13.09
CA ASP A 215 -24.85 -6.01 -13.43
C ASP A 215 -25.32 -5.01 -12.34
N SER A 216 -26.51 -5.23 -11.77
CA SER A 216 -26.98 -4.52 -10.58
C SER A 216 -26.08 -4.73 -9.37
N ALA A 217 -25.65 -5.97 -9.09
CA ALA A 217 -24.73 -6.26 -7.99
C ALA A 217 -23.35 -5.61 -8.19
N LEU A 218 -22.83 -5.62 -9.42
CA LEU A 218 -21.59 -4.93 -9.78
C LEU A 218 -21.71 -3.41 -9.60
N ALA A 219 -22.83 -2.81 -9.99
CA ALA A 219 -23.09 -1.39 -9.78
C ALA A 219 -23.20 -1.05 -8.28
N SER A 220 -23.86 -1.89 -7.48
CA SER A 220 -23.90 -1.74 -6.03
C SER A 220 -22.52 -1.85 -5.39
N ALA A 221 -21.69 -2.80 -5.84
CA ALA A 221 -20.30 -2.92 -5.37
C ALA A 221 -19.47 -1.68 -5.72
N ALA A 222 -19.58 -1.18 -6.95
CA ALA A 222 -18.88 0.04 -7.38
C ALA A 222 -19.30 1.27 -6.55
N ASN A 223 -20.60 1.42 -6.28
CA ASN A 223 -21.12 2.49 -5.42
C ASN A 223 -20.61 2.35 -3.98
N TRP A 224 -20.58 1.13 -3.44
CA TRP A 224 -20.09 0.85 -2.09
C TRP A 224 -18.59 1.15 -1.94
N LEU A 225 -17.76 0.80 -2.92
CA LEU A 225 -16.34 1.11 -2.91
C LEU A 225 -16.07 2.62 -3.08
N GLY A 226 -17.04 3.35 -3.63
CA GLY A 226 -16.94 4.77 -3.93
C GLY A 226 -16.25 5.03 -5.27
N THR A 227 -16.36 6.27 -5.77
CA THR A 227 -15.68 6.67 -6.99
C THR A 227 -14.18 6.80 -6.74
N THR A 228 -13.43 5.72 -6.97
CA THR A 228 -12.01 5.86 -7.25
C THR A 228 -11.90 6.64 -8.56
N ARG A 229 -11.12 7.72 -8.58
CA ARG A 229 -10.73 8.39 -9.83
C ARG A 229 -10.33 7.28 -10.81
N PRO A 230 -10.88 7.23 -12.04
CA PRO A 230 -10.62 6.12 -12.93
C PRO A 230 -9.11 5.96 -13.06
N ALA A 231 -8.62 4.77 -12.67
CA ALA A 231 -7.37 4.29 -13.23
C ALA A 231 -7.52 4.35 -14.75
N SER A 232 -6.45 4.75 -15.44
CA SER A 232 -6.39 4.95 -16.89
C SER A 232 -7.27 3.98 -17.71
N PRO A 233 -7.86 4.47 -18.81
CA PRO A 233 -9.08 3.89 -19.39
C PRO A 233 -8.86 2.48 -19.94
N GLY A 234 -9.30 1.48 -19.18
CA GLY A 234 -9.35 0.07 -19.60
C GLY A 234 -10.74 -0.57 -19.55
N TRP A 235 -11.71 0.04 -18.87
CA TRP A 235 -13.08 -0.48 -18.85
C TRP A 235 -13.89 0.08 -20.02
N ARG A 236 -14.01 -0.70 -21.09
CA ARG A 236 -15.09 -0.55 -22.07
C ARG A 236 -16.01 -1.74 -21.93
N SER A 237 -17.24 -1.51 -21.50
CA SER A 237 -18.32 -2.45 -21.75
C SER A 237 -18.50 -2.53 -23.27
N THR A 238 -18.03 -3.59 -23.91
CA THR A 238 -18.47 -3.89 -25.27
C THR A 238 -19.87 -4.49 -25.17
N ALA A 239 -20.89 -3.64 -25.22
CA ALA A 239 -22.20 -4.12 -25.62
C ALA A 239 -22.06 -4.70 -27.03
N ARG A 240 -22.12 -6.03 -27.14
CA ARG A 240 -22.25 -6.73 -28.43
C ARG A 240 -23.38 -7.74 -28.30
N GLY A 241 -24.61 -7.22 -28.31
CA GLY A 241 -25.81 -7.97 -28.65
C GLY A 241 -26.13 -7.72 -30.12
N ALA A 242 -26.19 -8.80 -30.90
CA ALA A 242 -26.43 -8.79 -32.33
C ALA A 242 -27.91 -8.51 -32.67
N GLY A 243 -28.16 -7.79 -33.78
CA GLY A 243 -29.39 -7.96 -34.58
C GLY A 243 -30.06 -6.69 -35.10
N GLY A 244 -29.70 -6.29 -36.34
CA GLY A 244 -30.53 -5.50 -37.28
C GLY A 244 -30.68 -4.01 -36.98
N SER A 245 -30.58 -3.05 -37.90
CA SER A 245 -30.33 -3.02 -39.34
C SER A 245 -30.00 -1.57 -39.73
N THR A 246 -28.92 -1.42 -40.51
CA THR A 246 -28.54 -0.31 -41.41
C THR A 246 -28.05 1.07 -40.88
N PRO A 247 -27.05 1.69 -41.58
CA PRO A 247 -26.20 2.80 -41.10
C PRO A 247 -26.34 4.05 -42.03
N PRO A 248 -25.34 4.91 -42.30
CA PRO A 248 -24.32 5.62 -41.49
C PRO A 248 -24.37 7.16 -41.68
N VAL A 249 -23.63 7.94 -40.88
CA VAL A 249 -22.85 9.07 -41.45
C VAL A 249 -21.50 9.20 -40.74
N SER A 250 -20.48 9.30 -41.58
CA SER A 250 -19.04 9.21 -41.36
C SER A 250 -18.38 10.45 -40.74
N GLY A 251 -17.16 10.23 -40.23
CA GLY A 251 -16.05 11.19 -40.17
C GLY A 251 -15.45 11.32 -38.77
N LEU A 252 -14.14 11.23 -38.54
CA LEU A 252 -12.97 11.21 -39.41
C LEU A 252 -11.81 10.52 -38.66
N THR A 253 -11.21 9.55 -39.34
CA THR A 253 -9.77 9.28 -39.49
C THR A 253 -8.75 9.88 -38.50
N GLY A 254 -7.87 9.00 -38.02
CA GLY A 254 -6.51 9.34 -37.55
C GLY A 254 -5.68 8.08 -37.36
N THR A 255 -4.89 7.71 -38.37
CA THR A 255 -3.94 6.58 -38.38
C THR A 255 -2.57 6.96 -37.82
N CYS A 256 -1.74 5.91 -37.63
CA CYS A 256 -0.28 5.86 -37.51
C CYS A 256 0.28 5.76 -36.08
N SER A 257 1.36 5.03 -35.76
CA SER A 257 2.13 3.93 -36.37
C SER A 257 3.33 3.63 -35.44
N GLY A 258 3.41 2.40 -34.91
CA GLY A 258 4.64 1.66 -34.51
C GLY A 258 5.50 2.12 -33.30
N PRO A 259 6.53 1.32 -32.86
CA PRO A 259 6.86 -0.05 -33.25
C PRO A 259 6.95 -1.04 -32.06
N TRP A 260 6.30 -2.20 -32.15
CA TRP A 260 6.63 -3.36 -31.33
C TRP A 260 7.80 -4.11 -31.99
N ARG A 261 9.01 -4.00 -31.43
CA ARG A 261 10.10 -4.92 -31.77
C ARG A 261 9.87 -6.23 -31.05
N THR A 262 9.68 -7.29 -31.83
CA THR A 262 9.80 -8.68 -31.38
C THR A 262 11.30 -9.05 -31.31
N GLY A 263 11.78 -9.39 -30.12
CA GLY A 263 13.09 -9.99 -29.88
C GLY A 263 12.95 -11.45 -29.42
N PRO A 264 13.89 -12.36 -29.75
CA PRO A 264 13.69 -13.80 -29.67
C PRO A 264 13.78 -14.36 -28.25
N ARG A 265 12.99 -15.39 -27.98
CA ARG A 265 13.00 -16.22 -26.75
C ARG A 265 14.35 -16.97 -26.61
N PRO A 266 15.00 -16.97 -25.45
CA PRO A 266 16.06 -17.93 -25.16
C PRO A 266 15.46 -19.25 -24.67
N GLY A 267 15.81 -20.34 -25.36
CA GLY A 267 15.58 -21.72 -24.91
C GLY A 267 16.62 -22.17 -23.87
N PRO A 268 16.43 -23.35 -23.24
CA PRO A 268 17.20 -23.76 -22.07
C PRO A 268 18.58 -24.27 -22.45
N THR A 269 19.63 -23.71 -21.86
CA THR A 269 21.01 -24.22 -22.02
C THR A 269 21.37 -25.11 -20.82
N ARG A 270 21.61 -26.39 -21.11
CA ARG A 270 22.33 -27.33 -20.23
C ARG A 270 23.80 -26.90 -20.18
N SER A 271 24.37 -26.81 -18.98
CA SER A 271 25.83 -26.76 -18.80
C SER A 271 26.32 -28.00 -18.06
N VAL A 272 27.21 -28.69 -18.75
CA VAL A 272 27.98 -29.85 -18.31
C VAL A 272 29.14 -29.37 -17.44
N ILE A 273 29.35 -30.05 -16.31
CA ILE A 273 30.50 -29.87 -15.42
C ILE A 273 31.72 -30.52 -16.08
N SER A 274 32.82 -29.78 -16.20
CA SER A 274 34.14 -30.29 -16.58
C SER A 274 35.16 -29.89 -15.52
N SER A 275 35.73 -30.89 -14.85
CA SER A 275 36.84 -30.75 -13.91
C SER A 275 38.19 -30.91 -14.62
N SER A 276 39.17 -30.12 -14.22
CA SER A 276 40.61 -30.47 -14.26
C SER A 276 41.36 -29.36 -13.51
N ARG A 277 41.86 -29.67 -12.31
CA ARG A 277 43.28 -29.91 -11.97
C ARG A 277 44.13 -28.65 -11.98
#